data_AF-A0A6A5GXT3-F1
#
_entry.id   AF-A0A6A5GXT3-F1
#
_cell.length_a   1.000
_cell.length_b   1.000
_cell.length_c   1.000
_cell.angle_alpha   90.00
_cell.angle_beta   90.00
_cell.angle_gamma   90.00
#
_symmetry.space_group_name_H-M   'P 1'
#
loop_
_entity.id
_entity.type
_entity.pdbx_description
1 polymer ?
#
loop_
_entity_poly.entity_id
_entity_poly.type
_entity_poly.pdbx_seq_one_letter_code
_entity_poly.pdbx_strand_id
1 'polypeptide(L)'
;MTITLHQHEILTKCYEMNPIPDDNQKEIIKKSIGFRYRSNEVDVWFAKCRAMGPGALWAEISLEKKKSEEQKRKKERKEEMAKKKKITHYQHKKLTKFYETNPIPDYDQREIIAESVAMTNVAVDCWFFRCRTVGPDALWTEVGEKAELNEVYEKKENEELKKIIAQQAAELAESKNLIADKDAEIQNLIKNSAKDRTDEIQKLDSWITNLTTMSHNQSDPVRLFTIEKVLTRVSLQLKTFEEAELKKENERLKEQKKELEAMLQTKKKLEEQVQELRLLLKEMNDKIETMTQRNEEQSAELREQVENGKKENEEMNKIIAQQSLELKESKNLLADIQNLTSIQNSVKDAVNAQQEQITKLLNAFEENCSTGLTCWSVEDIPESSSLHPPINVPEDSD
;
A
#
# COMPACT_ATOMS: atom_id res chain seq x y z
N MET A 1 -25.27 -15.13 11.03
CA MET A 1 -25.89 -16.22 10.27
C MET A 1 -25.94 -15.76 8.82
N THR A 2 -25.27 -16.46 7.93
CA THR A 2 -24.97 -15.94 6.59
C THR A 2 -25.66 -16.81 5.54
N ILE A 3 -26.99 -16.73 5.51
CA ILE A 3 -27.80 -17.50 4.56
C ILE A 3 -28.31 -16.58 3.44
N THR A 4 -28.41 -17.12 2.22
CA THR A 4 -29.00 -16.42 1.08
C THR A 4 -30.54 -16.50 1.10
N LEU A 5 -31.21 -15.67 0.30
CA LEU A 5 -32.67 -15.72 0.15
C LEU A 5 -33.13 -17.12 -0.30
N HIS A 6 -32.44 -17.68 -1.29
CA HIS A 6 -32.73 -19.01 -1.82
C HIS A 6 -32.57 -20.11 -0.74
N GLN A 7 -31.50 -20.04 0.05
CA GLN A 7 -31.30 -20.99 1.16
C GLN A 7 -32.38 -20.83 2.24
N HIS A 8 -32.81 -19.59 2.52
CA HIS A 8 -33.90 -19.31 3.44
C HIS A 8 -35.24 -19.88 2.94
N GLU A 9 -35.54 -19.78 1.65
CA GLU A 9 -36.74 -20.36 1.04
C GLU A 9 -36.75 -21.89 1.14
N ILE A 10 -35.61 -22.55 0.87
CA ILE A 10 -35.47 -24.00 1.02
C ILE A 10 -35.68 -24.40 2.49
N LEU A 11 -35.03 -23.71 3.42
CA LEU A 11 -35.18 -23.96 4.86
C LEU A 11 -36.62 -23.74 5.34
N THR A 12 -37.32 -22.75 4.78
CA THR A 12 -38.73 -22.48 5.09
C THR A 12 -39.63 -23.63 4.62
N LYS A 13 -39.43 -24.14 3.40
CA LYS A 13 -40.15 -25.32 2.90
C LYS A 13 -39.89 -26.55 3.78
N CYS A 14 -38.64 -26.79 4.17
CA CYS A 14 -38.30 -27.90 5.06
C CYS A 14 -38.93 -27.74 6.45
N TYR A 15 -39.00 -26.52 6.96
CA TYR A 15 -39.63 -26.20 8.24
C TYR A 15 -41.14 -26.42 8.24
N GLU A 16 -41.82 -26.08 7.15
CA GLU A 16 -43.26 -26.33 6.97
C GLU A 16 -43.57 -27.83 6.94
N MET A 17 -42.67 -28.65 6.39
CA MET A 17 -42.81 -30.11 6.37
C MET A 17 -42.50 -30.76 7.73
N ASN A 18 -41.41 -30.34 8.38
CA ASN A 18 -41.03 -30.82 9.71
C ASN A 18 -40.25 -29.74 10.50
N PRO A 19 -40.86 -29.09 11.50
CA PRO A 19 -40.20 -28.08 12.33
C PRO A 19 -39.07 -28.62 13.25
N ILE A 20 -39.01 -29.94 13.44
CA ILE A 20 -38.04 -30.63 14.30
C ILE A 20 -37.42 -31.77 13.49
N PRO A 21 -36.54 -31.46 12.52
CA PRO A 21 -35.87 -32.47 11.73
C PRO A 21 -34.91 -33.28 12.59
N ASP A 22 -34.85 -34.59 12.36
CA ASP A 22 -33.82 -35.45 12.93
C ASP A 22 -32.44 -35.20 12.30
N ASP A 23 -31.40 -35.83 12.81
CA ASP A 23 -30.03 -35.56 12.35
C ASP A 23 -29.79 -35.97 10.89
N ASN A 24 -30.45 -37.03 10.40
CA ASN A 24 -30.36 -37.44 9.00
C ASN A 24 -31.04 -36.42 8.08
N GLN A 25 -32.22 -35.92 8.48
CA GLN A 25 -32.95 -34.89 7.74
C GLN A 25 -32.15 -33.58 7.70
N LYS A 26 -31.52 -33.19 8.81
CA LYS A 26 -30.63 -32.02 8.85
C LYS A 26 -29.43 -32.16 7.91
N GLU A 27 -28.83 -33.35 7.81
CA GLU A 27 -27.74 -33.59 6.87
C GLU A 27 -28.18 -33.44 5.41
N ILE A 28 -29.35 -33.98 5.07
CA ILE A 28 -29.93 -33.84 3.73
C ILE A 28 -30.19 -32.36 3.41
N ILE A 29 -30.75 -31.61 4.37
CA ILE A 29 -30.98 -30.17 4.24
C ILE A 29 -29.64 -29.44 4.04
N LYS A 30 -28.63 -29.70 4.87
CA LYS A 30 -27.27 -29.11 4.74
C LYS A 30 -26.68 -29.34 3.36
N LYS A 31 -26.80 -30.56 2.84
CA LYS A 31 -26.33 -30.93 1.50
C LYS A 31 -27.09 -30.19 0.40
N SER A 32 -28.41 -30.05 0.54
CA SER A 32 -29.27 -29.39 -0.46
C SER A 32 -29.01 -27.88 -0.61
N ILE A 33 -28.62 -27.22 0.48
CA ILE A 33 -28.35 -25.77 0.50
C ILE A 33 -26.85 -25.44 0.36
N GLY A 34 -26.00 -26.45 0.18
CA GLY A 34 -24.56 -26.30 -0.04
C GLY A 34 -23.74 -25.94 1.20
N PHE A 35 -24.26 -26.17 2.41
CA PHE A 35 -23.48 -25.96 3.62
C PHE A 35 -22.47 -27.09 3.85
N ARG A 36 -21.30 -26.74 4.41
CA ARG A 36 -20.33 -27.75 4.84
C ARG A 36 -20.95 -28.66 5.88
N TYR A 37 -20.55 -29.93 5.84
CA TYR A 37 -21.01 -30.98 6.76
C TYR A 37 -20.98 -30.57 8.25
N ARG A 38 -19.96 -29.80 8.66
CA ARG A 38 -19.81 -29.30 10.05
C ARG A 38 -20.48 -27.94 10.33
N SER A 39 -21.27 -27.39 9.41
CA SER A 39 -21.98 -26.13 9.66
C SER A 39 -23.11 -26.34 10.67
N ASN A 40 -23.17 -25.47 11.66
CA ASN A 40 -24.28 -25.37 12.62
C ASN A 40 -25.38 -24.42 12.13
N GLU A 41 -25.29 -23.87 10.91
CA GLU A 41 -26.22 -22.85 10.43
C GLU A 41 -27.65 -23.36 10.31
N VAL A 42 -27.85 -24.61 9.91
CA VAL A 42 -29.18 -25.25 9.88
C VAL A 42 -29.73 -25.41 11.29
N ASP A 43 -28.93 -25.90 12.23
CA ASP A 43 -29.34 -26.10 13.62
C ASP A 43 -29.75 -24.77 14.28
N VAL A 44 -28.94 -23.72 14.10
CA VAL A 44 -29.21 -22.38 14.62
C VAL A 44 -30.41 -21.75 13.91
N TRP A 45 -30.58 -21.96 12.60
CA TRP A 45 -31.72 -21.44 11.86
C TRP A 45 -33.03 -22.06 12.34
N PHE A 46 -33.11 -23.39 12.45
CA PHE A 46 -34.31 -24.07 12.95
C PHE A 46 -34.63 -23.69 14.41
N ALA A 47 -33.61 -23.54 15.26
CA ALA A 47 -33.80 -23.09 16.64
C ALA A 47 -34.39 -21.68 16.72
N LYS A 48 -33.84 -20.73 15.94
CA LYS A 48 -34.38 -19.36 15.88
C LYS A 48 -35.75 -19.31 15.22
N CYS A 49 -35.96 -20.10 14.17
CA CYS A 49 -37.23 -20.16 13.44
C CYS A 49 -38.37 -20.66 14.33
N ARG A 50 -38.12 -21.63 15.22
CA ARG A 50 -39.10 -22.06 16.23
C ARG A 50 -39.48 -20.96 17.23
N ALA A 51 -38.56 -20.05 17.53
CA ALA A 51 -38.81 -18.99 18.51
C ALA A 51 -39.61 -17.81 17.93
N MET A 52 -39.39 -17.46 16.65
CA MET A 52 -39.93 -16.22 16.07
C MET A 52 -40.62 -16.38 14.72
N GLY A 53 -40.59 -17.57 14.13
CA GLY A 53 -41.11 -17.86 12.80
C GLY A 53 -40.14 -17.49 11.66
N PRO A 54 -40.32 -18.10 10.47
CA PRO A 54 -39.41 -17.93 9.34
C PRO A 54 -39.40 -16.49 8.80
N GLY A 55 -40.56 -15.84 8.72
CA GLY A 55 -40.67 -14.46 8.21
C GLY A 55 -39.98 -13.44 9.12
N ALA A 56 -40.16 -13.52 10.44
CA ALA A 56 -39.50 -12.61 11.38
C ALA A 56 -37.99 -12.86 11.43
N LEU A 57 -37.56 -14.12 11.36
CA LEU A 57 -36.15 -14.48 11.29
C LEU A 57 -35.48 -13.92 10.02
N TRP A 58 -36.14 -13.98 8.87
CA TRP A 58 -35.61 -13.38 7.64
C TRP A 58 -35.49 -11.86 7.70
N ALA A 59 -36.46 -11.20 8.35
CA ALA A 59 -36.39 -9.76 8.57
C ALA A 59 -35.17 -9.39 9.44
N GLU A 60 -34.89 -10.15 10.51
CA GLU A 60 -33.69 -9.96 11.36
C GLU A 60 -32.39 -10.18 10.55
N ILE A 61 -32.29 -11.27 9.80
CA ILE A 61 -31.10 -11.61 8.99
C ILE A 61 -30.86 -10.55 7.91
N SER A 62 -31.93 -10.12 7.23
CA SER A 62 -31.86 -9.09 6.19
C SER A 62 -31.41 -7.74 6.76
N LEU A 63 -31.91 -7.37 7.94
CA LEU A 63 -31.51 -6.14 8.62
C LEU A 63 -30.04 -6.17 9.04
N GLU A 64 -29.57 -7.28 9.58
CA GLU A 64 -28.18 -7.45 10.00
C GLU A 64 -27.23 -7.40 8.79
N LYS A 65 -27.58 -8.07 7.69
CA LYS A 65 -26.83 -8.02 6.43
C LYS A 65 -26.73 -6.59 5.88
N LYS A 66 -27.82 -5.81 5.96
CA LYS A 66 -27.83 -4.40 5.56
C LYS A 66 -26.90 -3.55 6.43
N LYS A 67 -26.89 -3.79 7.76
CA LYS A 67 -25.97 -3.09 8.69
C LYS A 67 -24.51 -3.45 8.43
N SER A 68 -24.19 -4.72 8.21
CA SER A 68 -22.81 -5.15 7.93
C SER A 68 -22.29 -4.59 6.59
N GLU A 69 -23.15 -4.56 5.57
CA GLU A 69 -22.81 -3.99 4.26
C GLU A 69 -22.57 -2.47 4.34
N GLU A 70 -23.40 -1.74 5.09
CA GLU A 70 -23.19 -0.31 5.30
C GLU A 70 -21.91 -0.03 6.10
N GLN A 71 -21.57 -0.87 7.10
CA GLN A 71 -20.30 -0.78 7.80
C GLN A 71 -19.10 -1.05 6.87
N LYS A 72 -19.19 -2.05 5.99
CA LYS A 72 -18.18 -2.36 4.99
C LYS A 72 -17.98 -1.18 4.03
N ARG A 73 -19.06 -0.62 3.48
CA ARG A 73 -19.04 0.59 2.64
C ARG A 73 -18.44 1.79 3.37
N LYS A 74 -18.76 1.99 4.65
CA LYS A 74 -18.19 3.07 5.46
C LYS A 74 -16.68 2.87 5.70
N LYS A 75 -16.23 1.63 5.89
CA LYS A 75 -14.80 1.28 6.01
C LYS A 75 -14.07 1.47 4.68
N GLU A 76 -14.63 1.00 3.57
CA GLU A 76 -14.09 1.19 2.22
C GLU A 76 -13.99 2.67 1.85
N ARG A 77 -15.02 3.48 2.11
CA ARG A 77 -14.95 4.94 1.91
C ARG A 77 -13.84 5.57 2.76
N LYS A 78 -13.65 5.15 4.01
CA LYS A 78 -12.55 5.64 4.86
C LYS A 78 -11.17 5.22 4.33
N GLU A 79 -11.02 3.98 3.85
CA GLU A 79 -9.77 3.47 3.27
C GLU A 79 -9.47 4.11 1.91
N GLU A 80 -10.46 4.35 1.06
CA GLU A 80 -10.32 5.07 -0.20
C GLU A 80 -9.93 6.54 0.05
N MET A 81 -10.53 7.18 1.06
CA MET A 81 -10.12 8.52 1.51
C MET A 81 -8.71 8.54 2.09
N ALA A 82 -8.26 7.45 2.73
CA ALA A 82 -6.88 7.31 3.21
C ALA A 82 -5.87 7.02 2.09
N LYS A 83 -6.30 6.40 0.98
CA LYS A 83 -5.50 6.14 -0.22
C LYS A 83 -5.42 7.35 -1.16
N LYS A 84 -6.35 8.31 -1.07
CA LYS A 84 -6.24 9.60 -1.77
C LYS A 84 -5.05 10.36 -1.22
N LYS A 85 -4.16 10.79 -2.14
CA LYS A 85 -2.89 11.49 -1.90
C LYS A 85 -3.07 12.53 -0.79
N LYS A 86 -2.35 12.37 0.34
CA LYS A 86 -2.40 13.34 1.44
C LYS A 86 -2.05 14.72 0.89
N ILE A 87 -2.91 15.68 1.17
CA ILE A 87 -2.70 17.08 0.78
C ILE A 87 -1.43 17.54 1.47
N THR A 88 -0.44 17.95 0.68
CA THR A 88 0.84 18.46 1.19
C THR A 88 0.64 19.84 1.81
N HIS A 89 1.56 20.26 2.68
CA HIS A 89 1.53 21.59 3.27
C HIS A 89 1.50 22.71 2.22
N TYR A 90 2.26 22.56 1.12
CA TYR A 90 2.23 23.49 0.00
C TYR A 90 0.85 23.59 -0.65
N GLN A 91 0.19 22.44 -0.90
CA GLN A 91 -1.15 22.41 -1.48
C GLN A 91 -2.18 23.03 -0.55
N HIS A 92 -2.14 22.71 0.74
CA HIS A 92 -3.02 23.32 1.73
C HIS A 92 -2.86 24.84 1.79
N LYS A 93 -1.61 25.33 1.91
CA LYS A 93 -1.32 26.77 1.96
C LYS A 93 -1.81 27.51 0.71
N LYS A 94 -1.66 26.93 -0.48
CA LYS A 94 -2.19 27.53 -1.71
C LYS A 94 -3.72 27.54 -1.73
N LEU A 95 -4.36 26.43 -1.36
CA LEU A 95 -5.82 26.32 -1.31
C LEU A 95 -6.43 27.31 -0.29
N THR A 96 -5.79 27.51 0.86
CA THR A 96 -6.22 28.51 1.87
C THR A 96 -6.22 29.93 1.29
N LYS A 97 -5.21 30.32 0.50
CA LYS A 97 -5.21 31.64 -0.17
C LYS A 97 -6.37 31.81 -1.16
N PHE A 98 -6.69 30.75 -1.92
CA PHE A 98 -7.84 30.78 -2.81
C PHE A 98 -9.16 30.85 -2.03
N TYR A 99 -9.26 30.13 -0.91
CA TYR A 99 -10.43 30.14 -0.02
C TYR A 99 -10.69 31.51 0.59
N GLU A 100 -9.65 32.20 1.05
CA GLU A 100 -9.75 33.57 1.59
C GLU A 100 -10.31 34.57 0.57
N THR A 101 -10.02 34.34 -0.73
CA THR A 101 -10.48 35.22 -1.82
C THR A 101 -11.87 34.84 -2.32
N ASN A 102 -12.13 33.53 -2.50
CA ASN A 102 -13.41 33.01 -2.93
C ASN A 102 -13.70 31.63 -2.28
N PRO A 103 -14.53 31.57 -1.22
CA PRO A 103 -14.86 30.32 -0.53
C PRO A 103 -15.77 29.36 -1.33
N ILE A 104 -16.37 29.84 -2.42
CA ILE A 104 -17.31 29.08 -3.27
C ILE A 104 -16.89 29.25 -4.73
N PRO A 105 -15.73 28.70 -5.14
CA PRO A 105 -15.29 28.74 -6.51
C PRO A 105 -16.28 27.97 -7.40
N ASP A 106 -16.58 28.50 -8.58
CA ASP A 106 -17.36 27.79 -9.60
C ASP A 106 -16.53 26.64 -10.24
N TYR A 107 -17.10 25.95 -11.24
CA TYR A 107 -16.45 24.79 -11.85
C TYR A 107 -15.12 25.16 -12.53
N ASP A 108 -15.11 26.23 -13.31
CA ASP A 108 -13.95 26.68 -14.10
C ASP A 108 -12.83 27.18 -13.17
N GLN A 109 -13.22 27.93 -12.12
CA GLN A 109 -12.29 28.38 -11.08
C GLN A 109 -11.67 27.19 -10.33
N ARG A 110 -12.46 26.15 -10.03
CA ARG A 110 -11.93 24.93 -9.40
C ARG A 110 -10.95 24.20 -10.30
N GLU A 111 -11.16 24.20 -11.62
CA GLU A 111 -10.25 23.57 -12.58
C GLU A 111 -8.89 24.29 -12.60
N ILE A 112 -8.90 25.62 -12.68
CA ILE A 112 -7.69 26.47 -12.60
C ILE A 112 -6.96 26.24 -11.27
N ILE A 113 -7.69 26.22 -10.15
CA ILE A 113 -7.11 25.97 -8.83
C ILE A 113 -6.47 24.58 -8.80
N ALA A 114 -7.18 23.55 -9.28
CA ALA A 114 -6.75 22.16 -9.30
C ALA A 114 -5.45 21.97 -10.08
N GLU A 115 -5.33 22.56 -11.26
CA GLU A 115 -4.08 22.59 -12.03
C GLU A 115 -2.95 23.26 -11.22
N SER A 116 -3.23 24.40 -10.60
CA SER A 116 -2.21 25.18 -9.87
C SER A 116 -1.64 24.49 -8.63
N VAL A 117 -2.37 23.52 -8.05
CA VAL A 117 -1.95 22.72 -6.89
C VAL A 117 -1.70 21.25 -7.22
N ALA A 118 -1.76 20.88 -8.51
CA ALA A 118 -1.64 19.51 -8.99
C ALA A 118 -2.57 18.52 -8.24
N MET A 119 -3.83 18.91 -8.07
CA MET A 119 -4.91 18.09 -7.52
C MET A 119 -6.00 17.89 -8.56
N THR A 120 -6.90 16.93 -8.34
CA THR A 120 -8.09 16.79 -9.19
C THR A 120 -9.15 17.83 -8.81
N ASN A 121 -10.01 18.22 -9.74
CA ASN A 121 -11.12 19.16 -9.49
C ASN A 121 -11.99 18.66 -8.31
N VAL A 122 -12.29 17.36 -8.28
CA VAL A 122 -13.02 16.70 -7.17
C VAL A 122 -12.30 16.84 -5.83
N ALA A 123 -10.96 16.69 -5.79
CA ALA A 123 -10.21 16.83 -4.54
C ALA A 123 -10.19 18.28 -4.04
N VAL A 124 -10.13 19.25 -4.95
CA VAL A 124 -10.27 20.68 -4.62
C VAL A 124 -11.68 20.96 -4.08
N ASP A 125 -12.73 20.50 -4.77
CA ASP A 125 -14.12 20.69 -4.32
C ASP A 125 -14.36 20.09 -2.92
N CYS A 126 -13.89 18.86 -2.70
CA CYS A 126 -13.95 18.22 -1.38
C CYS A 126 -13.18 19.00 -0.31
N TRP A 127 -12.02 19.60 -0.64
CA TRP A 127 -11.27 20.42 0.29
C TRP A 127 -12.04 21.69 0.66
N PHE A 128 -12.55 22.44 -0.33
CA PHE A 128 -13.35 23.64 -0.11
C PHE A 128 -14.62 23.34 0.70
N PHE A 129 -15.31 22.23 0.40
CA PHE A 129 -16.47 21.77 1.16
C PHE A 129 -16.14 21.51 2.63
N ARG A 130 -15.03 20.81 2.91
CA ARG A 130 -14.61 20.55 4.29
C ARG A 130 -14.17 21.85 4.98
N CYS A 131 -13.46 22.75 4.30
CA CYS A 131 -13.11 24.06 4.84
C CYS A 131 -14.33 24.89 5.24
N ARG A 132 -15.43 24.85 4.47
CA ARG A 132 -16.70 25.51 4.86
C ARG A 132 -17.35 24.88 6.09
N THR A 133 -17.12 23.59 6.34
CA THR A 133 -17.72 22.86 7.47
C THR A 133 -16.94 23.06 8.76
N VAL A 134 -15.60 22.95 8.72
CA VAL A 134 -14.76 22.93 9.92
C VAL A 134 -13.77 24.09 10.02
N GLY A 135 -13.61 24.90 8.97
CA GLY A 135 -12.58 25.92 8.85
C GLY A 135 -11.26 25.38 8.28
N PRO A 136 -10.46 26.21 7.57
CA PRO A 136 -9.19 25.77 6.98
C PRO A 136 -8.16 25.34 8.02
N ASP A 137 -8.09 26.03 9.16
CA ASP A 137 -7.11 25.73 10.22
C ASP A 137 -7.41 24.40 10.91
N ALA A 138 -8.67 24.15 11.28
CA ALA A 138 -9.07 22.89 11.91
C ALA A 138 -8.94 21.70 10.95
N LEU A 139 -9.19 21.92 9.65
CA LEU A 139 -8.95 20.92 8.61
C LEU A 139 -7.47 20.53 8.53
N TRP A 140 -6.57 21.52 8.67
CA TRP A 140 -5.13 21.25 8.68
C TRP A 140 -4.70 20.50 9.93
N THR A 141 -5.26 20.80 11.10
CA THR A 141 -4.97 20.03 12.32
C THR A 141 -5.35 18.54 12.17
N GLU A 142 -6.45 18.23 11.46
CA GLU A 142 -6.90 16.85 11.23
C GLU A 142 -5.98 16.06 10.25
N VAL A 143 -5.27 16.74 9.36
CA VAL A 143 -4.51 16.12 8.24
C VAL A 143 -2.98 16.32 8.34
N GLY A 144 -2.55 17.41 8.96
CA GLY A 144 -1.20 17.99 8.91
C GLY A 144 -0.27 17.61 10.07
N GLU A 145 -0.79 17.24 11.25
CA GLU A 145 0.05 16.91 12.42
C GLU A 145 1.07 15.79 12.13
N LYS A 146 0.76 14.85 11.22
CA LYS A 146 1.66 13.74 10.89
C LYS A 146 2.73 14.09 9.84
N ALA A 147 2.54 15.16 9.07
CA ALA A 147 3.47 15.59 8.03
C ALA A 147 4.47 16.63 8.55
N GLU A 148 4.01 17.58 9.38
CA GLU A 148 4.89 18.57 10.01
C GLU A 148 5.86 17.93 11.01
N LEU A 149 5.44 16.91 11.75
CA LEU A 149 6.34 16.18 12.64
C LEU A 149 7.50 15.55 11.84
N ASN A 150 7.21 14.85 10.75
CA ASN A 150 8.23 14.19 9.93
C ASN A 150 9.17 15.20 9.27
N GLU A 151 8.66 16.30 8.70
CA GLU A 151 9.50 17.30 8.04
C GLU A 151 10.38 18.06 9.05
N VAL A 152 9.90 18.28 10.28
CA VAL A 152 10.68 18.89 11.36
C VAL A 152 11.75 17.92 11.90
N TYR A 153 11.41 16.63 12.07
CA TYR A 153 12.38 15.61 12.49
C TYR A 153 13.48 15.40 11.44
N GLU A 154 13.12 15.27 10.16
CA GLU A 154 14.09 15.10 9.06
C GLU A 154 14.98 16.35 8.87
N LYS A 155 14.45 17.56 9.05
CA LYS A 155 15.28 18.78 9.02
C LYS A 155 16.24 18.83 10.19
N LYS A 156 15.76 18.51 11.40
CA LYS A 156 16.60 18.53 12.61
C LYS A 156 17.72 17.49 12.52
N GLU A 157 17.43 16.28 12.04
CA GLU A 157 18.44 15.22 11.86
C GLU A 157 19.46 15.57 10.78
N ASN A 158 19.01 16.12 9.64
CA ASN A 158 19.93 16.61 8.60
C ASN A 158 20.81 17.77 9.07
N GLU A 159 20.28 18.64 9.93
CA GLU A 159 21.01 19.78 10.46
C GLU A 159 22.04 19.35 11.53
N GLU A 160 21.72 18.34 12.34
CA GLU A 160 22.68 17.68 13.23
C GLU A 160 23.78 16.94 12.45
N LEU A 161 23.43 16.19 11.40
CA LEU A 161 24.40 15.54 10.52
C LEU A 161 25.34 16.55 9.85
N LYS A 162 24.81 17.68 9.37
CA LYS A 162 25.64 18.76 8.80
C LYS A 162 26.60 19.35 9.82
N LYS A 163 26.18 19.51 11.08
CA LYS A 163 27.06 19.99 12.16
C LYS A 163 28.18 18.99 12.45
N ILE A 164 27.88 17.69 12.50
CA ILE A 164 28.88 16.64 12.71
C ILE A 164 29.89 16.61 11.56
N ILE A 165 29.42 16.66 10.31
CA ILE A 165 30.31 16.67 9.13
C ILE A 165 31.21 17.92 9.14
N ALA A 166 30.66 19.09 9.45
CA ALA A 166 31.44 20.33 9.54
C ALA A 166 32.50 20.27 10.66
N GLN A 167 32.14 19.71 11.82
CA GLN A 167 33.08 19.53 12.93
C GLN A 167 34.20 18.55 12.55
N GLN A 168 33.86 17.38 11.99
CA GLN A 168 34.87 16.41 11.55
C GLN A 168 35.79 16.99 10.47
N ALA A 169 35.27 17.80 9.55
CA ALA A 169 36.09 18.47 8.54
C ALA A 169 37.07 19.49 9.17
N ALA A 170 36.64 20.22 10.21
CA ALA A 170 37.50 21.15 10.94
C ALA A 170 38.60 20.43 11.73
N GLU A 171 38.25 19.37 12.47
CA GLU A 171 39.20 18.53 13.22
C GLU A 171 40.25 17.89 12.28
N LEU A 172 39.82 17.44 11.10
CA LEU A 172 40.70 16.85 10.09
C LEU A 172 41.64 17.88 9.45
N ALA A 173 41.19 19.13 9.29
CA ALA A 173 42.04 20.23 8.85
C ALA A 173 43.06 20.63 9.93
N GLU A 174 42.66 20.70 11.20
CA GLU A 174 43.56 20.99 12.33
C GLU A 174 44.63 19.90 12.49
N SER A 175 44.23 18.63 12.42
CA SER A 175 45.16 17.50 12.47
C SER A 175 46.20 17.55 11.33
N LYS A 176 45.77 17.90 10.11
CA LYS A 176 46.70 18.08 8.97
C LYS A 176 47.71 19.20 9.20
N ASN A 177 47.27 20.33 9.76
CA ASN A 177 48.18 21.44 10.08
C ASN A 177 49.18 21.06 11.16
N LEU A 178 48.73 20.34 12.21
CA LEU A 178 49.62 19.86 13.27
C LEU A 178 50.69 18.90 12.73
N ILE A 179 50.31 18.00 11.80
CA ILE A 179 51.27 17.10 11.13
C ILE A 179 52.30 17.92 10.35
N ALA A 180 51.85 18.92 9.57
CA ALA A 180 52.76 19.78 8.80
C ALA A 180 53.74 20.57 9.69
N ASP A 181 53.26 21.11 10.81
CA ASP A 181 54.09 21.82 11.79
C ASP A 181 55.14 20.88 12.42
N LYS A 182 54.72 19.66 12.79
CA LYS A 182 55.62 18.65 13.35
C LYS A 182 56.65 18.17 12.34
N ASP A 183 56.27 17.99 11.09
CA ASP A 183 57.20 17.65 10.01
C ASP A 183 58.23 18.77 9.79
N ALA A 184 57.81 20.04 9.84
CA ALA A 184 58.73 21.18 9.77
C ALA A 184 59.70 21.24 10.96
N GLU A 185 59.21 20.96 12.18
CA GLU A 185 60.03 20.87 13.40
C GLU A 185 61.09 19.76 13.28
N ILE A 186 60.69 18.58 12.80
CA ILE A 186 61.60 17.45 12.56
C ILE A 186 62.68 17.82 11.54
N GLN A 187 62.30 18.45 10.42
CA GLN A 187 63.25 18.90 9.39
C GLN A 187 64.25 19.92 9.94
N ASN A 188 63.81 20.86 10.76
CA ASN A 188 64.70 21.83 11.41
C ASN A 188 65.67 21.17 12.40
N LEU A 189 65.21 20.20 13.20
CA LEU A 189 66.08 19.44 14.10
C LEU A 189 67.14 18.64 13.34
N ILE A 190 66.77 18.02 12.21
CA ILE A 190 67.71 17.31 11.33
C ILE A 190 68.76 18.29 10.78
N LYS A 191 68.34 19.47 10.34
CA LYS A 191 69.25 20.49 9.81
C LYS A 191 70.21 21.05 10.85
N ASN A 192 69.73 21.33 12.07
CA ASN A 192 70.55 21.84 13.15
C ASN A 192 71.55 20.80 13.65
N SER A 193 71.13 19.54 13.85
CA SER A 193 72.04 18.47 14.26
C SER A 193 73.12 18.17 13.21
N ALA A 194 72.78 18.27 11.92
CA ALA A 194 73.78 18.18 10.84
C ALA A 194 74.79 19.35 10.89
N LYS A 195 74.34 20.55 11.22
CA LYS A 195 75.20 21.73 11.35
C LYS A 195 76.11 21.64 12.57
N ASP A 196 75.59 21.28 13.73
CA ASP A 196 76.38 21.11 14.96
C ASP A 196 77.46 20.05 14.76
N ARG A 197 77.15 18.93 14.11
CA ARG A 197 78.15 17.94 13.69
C ARG A 197 79.21 18.52 12.76
N THR A 198 78.84 19.39 11.83
CA THR A 198 79.78 19.99 10.87
C THR A 198 80.74 20.96 11.59
N ASP A 199 80.21 21.77 12.50
CA ASP A 199 81.00 22.73 13.28
C ASP A 199 81.93 21.99 14.27
N GLU A 200 81.49 20.89 14.88
CA GLU A 200 82.34 20.02 15.71
C GLU A 200 83.45 19.34 14.91
N ILE A 201 83.14 18.81 13.72
CA ILE A 201 84.13 18.21 12.81
C ILE A 201 85.20 19.24 12.43
N GLN A 202 84.81 20.47 12.05
CA GLN A 202 85.76 21.53 11.73
C GLN A 202 86.65 21.93 12.92
N LYS A 203 86.08 21.95 14.13
CA LYS A 203 86.82 22.27 15.35
C LYS A 203 87.82 21.16 15.70
N LEU A 204 87.43 19.89 15.51
CA LEU A 204 88.32 18.73 15.64
C LEU A 204 89.46 18.79 14.62
N ASP A 205 89.17 19.08 13.36
CA ASP A 205 90.19 19.25 12.31
C ASP A 205 91.19 20.37 12.63
N SER A 206 90.70 21.51 13.14
CA SER A 206 91.55 22.62 13.60
C SER A 206 92.46 22.21 14.77
N TRP A 207 91.93 21.47 15.74
CA TRP A 207 92.72 20.94 16.87
C TRP A 207 93.77 19.92 16.43
N ILE A 208 93.40 19.00 15.53
CA ILE A 208 94.34 18.03 14.95
C ILE A 208 95.46 18.77 14.19
N THR A 209 95.10 19.78 13.40
CA THR A 209 96.06 20.60 12.64
C THR A 209 97.04 21.33 13.56
N ASN A 210 96.54 21.95 14.64
CA ASN A 210 97.36 22.65 15.63
C ASN A 210 98.27 21.69 16.41
N LEU A 211 97.78 20.53 16.83
CA LEU A 211 98.59 19.50 17.49
C LEU A 211 99.70 18.98 16.56
N THR A 212 99.38 18.77 15.29
CA THR A 212 100.34 18.32 14.27
C THR A 212 101.42 19.37 14.01
N THR A 213 101.07 20.66 13.95
CA THR A 213 102.05 21.75 13.81
C THR A 213 102.89 21.97 15.06
N MET A 214 102.32 21.82 16.25
CA MET A 214 103.07 21.90 17.52
C MET A 214 104.04 20.72 17.70
N SER A 215 103.67 19.52 17.23
CA SER A 215 104.54 18.33 17.24
C SER A 215 105.78 18.50 16.33
N HIS A 216 105.67 19.29 15.26
CA HIS A 216 106.75 19.51 14.30
C HIS A 216 107.87 20.44 14.80
N ASN A 217 107.61 21.24 15.84
CA ASN A 217 108.58 22.17 16.43
C ASN A 217 109.18 21.60 17.73
N GLN A 218 110.31 20.89 17.61
CA GLN A 218 111.20 20.40 18.69
C GLN A 218 110.50 19.83 19.93
N SER A 219 110.48 18.50 20.02
CA SER A 219 109.90 17.69 21.09
C SER A 219 110.53 17.97 22.46
N ASP A 220 109.97 18.94 23.18
CA ASP A 220 110.13 19.12 24.63
C ASP A 220 109.20 18.13 25.37
N PRO A 221 109.73 17.18 26.15
CA PRO A 221 108.95 16.16 26.86
C PRO A 221 107.84 16.73 27.75
N VAL A 222 108.03 17.94 28.30
CA VAL A 222 107.07 18.58 29.21
C VAL A 222 105.80 19.02 28.45
N ARG A 223 105.95 19.46 27.19
CA ARG A 223 104.80 19.86 26.35
C ARG A 223 103.99 18.64 25.91
N LEU A 224 104.66 17.54 25.58
CA LEU A 224 104.03 16.28 25.17
C LEU A 224 103.17 15.68 26.30
N PHE A 225 103.69 15.70 27.53
CA PHE A 225 102.95 15.28 28.73
C PHE A 225 101.73 16.17 29.03
N THR A 226 101.84 17.48 28.77
CA THR A 226 100.73 18.42 28.96
C THR A 226 99.61 18.18 27.94
N ILE A 227 99.97 17.91 26.69
CA ILE A 227 99.03 17.53 25.62
C ILE A 227 98.31 16.23 25.98
N GLU A 228 99.03 15.20 26.45
CA GLU A 228 98.47 13.90 26.82
C GLU A 228 97.45 14.02 27.98
N LYS A 229 97.72 14.87 28.97
CA LYS A 229 96.77 15.19 30.05
C LYS A 229 95.51 15.91 29.57
N VAL A 230 95.64 16.83 28.61
CA VAL A 230 94.48 17.51 28.03
C VAL A 230 93.67 16.56 27.17
N LEU A 231 94.33 15.70 26.38
CA LEU A 231 93.67 14.72 25.52
C LEU A 231 92.85 13.71 26.35
N THR A 232 93.41 13.21 27.44
CA THR A 232 92.71 12.30 28.37
C THR A 232 91.51 12.97 29.04
N ARG A 233 91.63 14.24 29.42
CA ARG A 233 90.51 15.01 30.01
C ARG A 233 89.38 15.25 29.01
N VAL A 234 89.72 15.66 27.79
CA VAL A 234 88.75 15.87 26.70
C VAL A 234 88.07 14.56 26.33
N SER A 235 88.83 13.45 26.23
CA SER A 235 88.28 12.13 25.92
C SER A 235 87.28 11.67 26.99
N LEU A 236 87.57 11.91 28.28
CA LEU A 236 86.64 11.61 29.37
C LEU A 236 85.37 12.49 29.33
N GLN A 237 85.52 13.79 29.02
CA GLN A 237 84.39 14.71 28.86
C GLN A 237 83.50 14.34 27.68
N LEU A 238 84.10 13.97 26.54
CA LEU A 238 83.36 13.52 25.36
C LEU A 238 82.54 12.27 25.68
N LYS A 239 83.15 11.29 26.36
CA LYS A 239 82.49 10.04 26.74
C LYS A 239 81.33 10.26 27.71
N THR A 240 81.50 11.13 28.70
CA THR A 240 80.43 11.46 29.66
C THR A 240 79.28 12.25 29.03
N PHE A 241 79.57 13.12 28.06
CA PHE A 241 78.55 13.83 27.29
C PHE A 241 77.75 12.87 26.39
N GLU A 242 78.44 11.99 25.66
CA GLU A 242 77.83 10.98 24.79
C GLU A 242 76.94 10.00 25.57
N GLU A 243 77.39 9.54 26.75
CA GLU A 243 76.58 8.72 27.65
C GLU A 243 75.31 9.44 28.14
N ALA A 244 75.39 10.76 28.40
CA ALA A 244 74.25 11.54 28.85
C ALA A 244 73.21 11.79 27.73
N GLU A 245 73.66 12.05 26.50
CA GLU A 245 72.78 12.15 25.33
C GLU A 245 72.11 10.80 25.03
N LEU A 246 72.89 9.71 25.01
CA LEU A 246 72.34 8.36 24.80
C LEU A 246 71.28 8.01 25.85
N LYS A 247 71.47 8.42 27.10
CA LYS A 247 70.48 8.20 28.16
C LYS A 247 69.20 9.00 27.94
N LYS A 248 69.30 10.28 27.53
CA LYS A 248 68.13 11.11 27.19
C LYS A 248 67.36 10.54 26.01
N GLU A 249 68.07 10.12 24.97
CA GLU A 249 67.45 9.54 23.78
C GLU A 249 66.76 8.20 24.10
N ASN A 250 67.36 7.36 24.95
CA ASN A 250 66.71 6.12 25.41
C ASN A 250 65.41 6.36 26.16
N GLU A 251 65.35 7.37 27.05
CA GLU A 251 64.10 7.71 27.75
C GLU A 251 63.04 8.27 26.78
N ARG A 252 63.45 9.08 25.79
CA ARG A 252 62.55 9.57 24.72
C ARG A 252 61.96 8.40 23.92
N LEU A 253 62.80 7.46 23.49
CA LEU A 253 62.37 6.26 22.76
C LEU A 253 61.46 5.37 23.60
N LYS A 254 61.69 5.29 24.91
CA LYS A 254 60.85 4.52 25.83
C LYS A 254 59.44 5.12 25.95
N GLU A 255 59.31 6.45 25.94
CA GLU A 255 58.00 7.10 25.98
C GLU A 255 57.27 6.98 24.65
N GLN A 256 57.94 7.19 23.51
CA GLN A 256 57.37 6.96 22.19
C GLN A 256 56.88 5.50 22.03
N LYS A 257 57.62 4.53 22.56
CA LYS A 257 57.20 3.12 22.55
C LYS A 257 55.87 2.92 23.30
N LYS A 258 55.68 3.55 24.47
CA LYS A 258 54.43 3.43 25.24
C LYS A 258 53.26 4.07 24.50
N GLU A 259 53.47 5.23 23.88
CA GLU A 259 52.44 5.91 23.09
C GLU A 259 52.01 5.06 21.90
N LEU A 260 52.97 4.45 21.20
CA LEU A 260 52.72 3.57 20.07
C LEU A 260 51.99 2.28 20.48
N GLU A 261 52.29 1.74 21.67
CA GLU A 261 51.59 0.60 22.24
C GLU A 261 50.13 0.95 22.63
N ALA A 262 49.89 2.14 23.18
CA ALA A 262 48.54 2.63 23.44
C ALA A 262 47.73 2.81 22.14
N MET A 263 48.33 3.40 21.10
CA MET A 263 47.69 3.52 19.78
C MET A 263 47.37 2.17 19.15
N LEU A 264 48.23 1.17 19.35
CA LEU A 264 47.99 -0.18 18.84
C LEU A 264 46.75 -0.81 19.50
N GLN A 265 46.60 -0.62 20.82
CA GLN A 265 45.43 -1.12 21.57
C GLN A 265 44.14 -0.41 21.13
N THR A 266 44.16 0.91 20.93
CA THR A 266 42.98 1.63 20.44
C THR A 266 42.61 1.23 19.02
N LYS A 267 43.61 1.01 18.15
CA LYS A 267 43.38 0.50 16.78
C LYS A 267 42.70 -0.87 16.81
N LYS A 268 43.18 -1.78 17.65
CA LYS A 268 42.59 -3.13 17.78
C LYS A 268 41.12 -3.06 18.21
N LYS A 269 40.79 -2.20 19.18
CA LYS A 269 39.40 -1.99 19.62
C LYS A 269 38.51 -1.43 18.50
N LEU A 270 39.03 -0.50 17.71
CA LEU A 270 38.30 0.05 16.55
C LEU A 270 38.05 -1.03 15.49
N GLU A 271 39.03 -1.89 15.24
CA GLU A 271 38.91 -3.00 14.28
C GLU A 271 37.85 -4.03 14.72
N GLU A 272 37.77 -4.33 16.02
CA GLU A 272 36.70 -5.17 16.59
C GLU A 272 35.31 -4.54 16.38
N GLN A 273 35.15 -3.24 16.63
CA GLN A 273 33.89 -2.52 16.39
C GLN A 273 33.49 -2.52 14.91
N VAL A 274 34.45 -2.36 13.99
CA VAL A 274 34.20 -2.43 12.54
C VAL A 274 33.74 -3.83 12.13
N GLN A 275 34.29 -4.90 12.71
CA GLN A 275 33.84 -6.27 12.46
C GLN A 275 32.42 -6.51 12.97
N GLU A 276 32.08 -5.99 14.15
CA GLU A 276 30.72 -6.08 14.72
C GLU A 276 29.68 -5.38 13.83
N LEU A 277 29.98 -4.14 13.38
CA LEU A 277 29.12 -3.42 12.45
C LEU A 277 28.97 -4.15 11.11
N ARG A 278 30.03 -4.78 10.62
CA ARG A 278 30.00 -5.56 9.38
C ARG A 278 29.08 -6.79 9.51
N LEU A 279 29.07 -7.44 10.66
CA LEU A 279 28.19 -8.58 10.93
C LEU A 279 26.72 -8.14 11.00
N LEU A 280 26.45 -7.03 11.70
CA LEU A 280 25.10 -6.46 11.81
C LEU A 280 24.55 -6.01 10.46
N LEU A 281 25.39 -5.40 9.62
CA LEU A 281 25.02 -5.02 8.25
C LEU A 281 24.65 -6.25 7.41
N LYS A 282 25.40 -7.35 7.56
CA LYS A 282 25.10 -8.61 6.88
C LYS A 282 23.74 -9.18 7.32
N GLU A 283 23.47 -9.23 8.62
CA GLU A 283 22.18 -9.70 9.15
C GLU A 283 21.01 -8.83 8.66
N MET A 284 21.18 -7.51 8.64
CA MET A 284 20.16 -6.61 8.10
C MET A 284 19.90 -6.84 6.61
N ASN A 285 20.94 -7.10 5.82
CA ASN A 285 20.78 -7.41 4.40
C ASN A 285 20.05 -8.74 4.18
N ASP A 286 20.40 -9.80 4.90
CA ASP A 286 19.71 -11.10 4.84
C ASP A 286 18.22 -10.94 5.23
N LYS A 287 17.92 -10.08 6.21
CA LYS A 287 16.54 -9.76 6.60
C LYS A 287 15.78 -8.98 5.51
N ILE A 288 16.44 -8.04 4.83
CA ILE A 288 15.83 -7.29 3.72
C ILE A 288 15.55 -8.23 2.54
N GLU A 289 16.47 -9.14 2.22
CA GLU A 289 16.31 -10.13 1.15
C GLU A 289 15.11 -11.06 1.43
N THR A 290 15.02 -11.61 2.64
CA THR A 290 13.89 -12.46 3.04
C THR A 290 12.54 -11.71 3.06
N MET A 291 12.51 -10.44 3.46
CA MET A 291 11.29 -9.63 3.38
C MET A 291 10.91 -9.32 1.92
N THR A 292 11.89 -9.08 1.06
CA THR A 292 11.68 -8.81 -0.37
C THR A 292 11.10 -10.03 -1.06
N GLN A 293 11.67 -11.21 -0.84
CA GLN A 293 11.17 -12.47 -1.38
C GLN A 293 9.73 -12.76 -0.93
N ARG A 294 9.43 -12.58 0.37
CA ARG A 294 8.05 -12.72 0.87
C ARG A 294 7.07 -11.77 0.17
N ASN A 295 7.47 -10.52 -0.06
CA ASN A 295 6.61 -9.55 -0.75
C ASN A 295 6.37 -9.94 -2.21
N GLU A 296 7.38 -10.49 -2.89
CA GLU A 296 7.24 -11.01 -4.26
C GLU A 296 6.27 -12.21 -4.32
N GLU A 297 6.39 -13.15 -3.39
CA GLU A 297 5.48 -14.29 -3.26
C GLU A 297 4.03 -13.85 -3.00
N GLN A 298 3.81 -12.92 -2.07
CA GLN A 298 2.48 -12.36 -1.79
C GLN A 298 1.89 -11.62 -3.00
N SER A 299 2.74 -10.92 -3.75
CA SER A 299 2.33 -10.23 -4.98
C SER A 299 1.93 -11.22 -6.08
N ALA A 300 2.66 -12.34 -6.20
CA ALA A 300 2.32 -13.41 -7.15
C ALA A 300 0.98 -14.08 -6.78
N GLU A 301 0.75 -14.39 -5.51
CA GLU A 301 -0.51 -14.98 -5.03
C GLU A 301 -1.70 -14.04 -5.29
N LEU A 302 -1.54 -12.74 -5.02
CA LEU A 302 -2.59 -11.74 -5.31
C LEU A 302 -2.90 -11.64 -6.81
N ARG A 303 -1.89 -11.72 -7.68
CA ARG A 303 -2.10 -11.74 -9.13
C ARG A 303 -2.90 -12.96 -9.57
N GLU A 304 -2.60 -14.13 -9.02
CA GLU A 304 -3.35 -15.35 -9.31
C GLU A 304 -4.81 -15.25 -8.84
N GLN A 305 -5.06 -14.72 -7.63
CA GLN A 305 -6.42 -14.50 -7.13
C GLN A 305 -7.21 -13.52 -8.02
N VAL A 306 -6.58 -12.43 -8.48
CA VAL A 306 -7.21 -11.48 -9.40
C VAL A 306 -7.55 -12.14 -10.74
N GLU A 307 -6.67 -12.96 -11.27
CA GLU A 307 -6.90 -13.64 -12.54
C GLU A 307 -8.01 -14.70 -12.44
N ASN A 308 -8.06 -15.45 -11.35
CA ASN A 308 -9.15 -16.37 -11.06
C ASN A 308 -10.49 -15.62 -10.91
N GLY A 309 -10.50 -14.48 -10.19
CA GLY A 309 -11.69 -13.63 -10.05
C GLY A 309 -12.19 -13.06 -11.39
N LYS A 310 -11.29 -12.75 -12.34
CA LYS A 310 -11.71 -12.35 -13.69
C LYS A 310 -12.39 -13.48 -14.45
N LYS A 311 -11.86 -14.70 -14.37
CA LYS A 311 -12.46 -15.88 -15.02
C LYS A 311 -13.85 -16.18 -14.45
N GLU A 312 -14.01 -16.15 -13.12
CA GLU A 312 -15.31 -16.32 -12.46
C GLU A 312 -16.31 -15.24 -12.91
N ASN A 313 -15.88 -13.98 -13.02
CA ASN A 313 -16.73 -12.89 -13.49
C ASN A 313 -17.11 -13.06 -14.96
N GLU A 314 -16.21 -13.56 -15.81
CA GLU A 314 -16.51 -13.86 -17.22
C GLU A 314 -17.55 -14.99 -17.34
N GLU A 315 -17.43 -16.06 -16.55
CA GLU A 315 -18.42 -17.13 -16.48
C GLU A 315 -19.78 -16.64 -15.99
N MET A 316 -19.81 -15.82 -14.95
CA MET A 316 -21.05 -15.22 -14.45
C MET A 316 -21.73 -14.34 -15.51
N ASN A 317 -20.96 -13.55 -16.26
CA ASN A 317 -21.50 -12.75 -17.35
C ASN A 317 -22.09 -13.60 -18.48
N LYS A 318 -21.47 -14.75 -18.80
CA LYS A 318 -22.04 -15.73 -19.75
C LYS A 318 -23.39 -16.27 -19.26
N ILE A 319 -23.52 -16.60 -17.97
CA ILE A 319 -24.78 -17.05 -17.37
C ILE A 319 -25.85 -15.95 -17.41
N ILE A 320 -25.50 -14.70 -17.07
CA ILE A 320 -26.43 -13.57 -17.12
C ILE A 320 -26.93 -13.33 -18.55
N ALA A 321 -26.03 -13.39 -19.54
CA ALA A 321 -26.40 -13.26 -20.94
C ALA A 321 -27.38 -14.37 -21.38
N GLN A 322 -27.11 -15.61 -20.98
CA GLN A 322 -27.98 -16.76 -21.26
C GLN A 322 -29.38 -16.58 -20.61
N GLN A 323 -29.43 -16.22 -19.33
CA GLN A 323 -30.70 -15.96 -18.63
C GLN A 323 -31.50 -14.82 -19.26
N SER A 324 -30.81 -13.79 -19.78
CA SER A 324 -31.47 -12.68 -20.48
C SER A 324 -32.10 -13.11 -21.80
N LEU A 325 -31.51 -14.08 -22.51
CA LEU A 325 -32.08 -14.66 -23.73
C LEU A 325 -33.33 -15.50 -23.41
N GLU A 326 -33.23 -16.40 -22.43
CA GLU A 326 -34.35 -17.24 -21.98
C GLU A 326 -35.55 -16.40 -21.48
N LEU A 327 -35.26 -15.29 -20.79
CA LEU A 327 -36.30 -14.35 -20.35
C LEU A 327 -36.97 -13.65 -21.53
N LYS A 328 -36.22 -13.34 -22.60
CA LYS A 328 -36.77 -12.74 -23.82
C LYS A 328 -37.70 -13.72 -24.54
N GLU A 329 -37.28 -14.98 -24.68
CA GLU A 329 -38.11 -16.04 -25.24
C GLU A 329 -39.39 -16.26 -24.42
N SER A 330 -39.28 -16.31 -23.09
CA SER A 330 -40.42 -16.46 -22.19
C SER A 330 -41.42 -15.31 -22.29
N LYS A 331 -40.93 -14.08 -22.50
CA LYS A 331 -41.80 -12.90 -22.74
C LYS A 331 -42.58 -13.01 -24.04
N ASN A 332 -41.94 -13.51 -25.11
CA ASN A 332 -42.62 -13.74 -26.39
C ASN A 332 -43.72 -14.79 -26.23
N LEU A 333 -43.42 -15.91 -25.58
CA LEU A 333 -44.42 -16.95 -25.30
C LEU A 333 -45.59 -16.43 -24.46
N LEU A 334 -45.33 -15.57 -23.48
CA LEU A 334 -46.38 -14.94 -22.68
C LEU A 334 -47.30 -14.05 -23.53
N ALA A 335 -46.74 -13.28 -24.47
CA ALA A 335 -47.52 -12.47 -25.40
C ALA A 335 -48.41 -13.35 -26.30
N ASP A 336 -47.89 -14.48 -26.78
CA ASP A 336 -48.67 -15.44 -27.57
C ASP A 336 -49.82 -16.04 -26.77
N ILE A 337 -49.58 -16.41 -25.50
CA ILE A 337 -50.63 -16.88 -24.58
C ILE A 337 -51.71 -15.82 -24.35
N GLN A 338 -51.32 -14.55 -24.20
CA GLN A 338 -52.26 -13.44 -24.05
C GLN A 338 -53.12 -13.25 -25.30
N ASN A 339 -52.52 -13.34 -26.49
CA ASN A 339 -53.23 -13.29 -27.76
C ASN A 339 -54.24 -14.44 -27.90
N LEU A 340 -53.82 -15.68 -27.59
CA LEU A 340 -54.70 -16.85 -27.59
C LEU A 340 -55.87 -16.70 -26.60
N THR A 341 -55.63 -16.13 -25.43
CA THR A 341 -56.67 -15.87 -24.42
C THR A 341 -57.70 -14.86 -24.95
N SER A 342 -57.25 -13.83 -25.65
CA SER A 342 -58.14 -12.85 -26.30
C SER A 342 -59.04 -13.50 -27.35
N ILE A 343 -58.45 -14.35 -28.21
CA ILE A 343 -59.20 -15.13 -29.22
C ILE A 343 -60.23 -16.04 -28.53
N GLN A 344 -59.82 -16.76 -27.47
CA GLN A 344 -60.72 -17.65 -26.72
C GLN A 344 -61.93 -16.90 -26.15
N ASN A 345 -61.72 -15.71 -25.58
CA ASN A 345 -62.81 -14.88 -25.06
C ASN A 345 -63.75 -14.43 -26.18
N SER A 346 -63.21 -13.99 -27.32
CA SER A 346 -64.02 -13.60 -28.48
C SER A 346 -64.86 -14.76 -29.02
N VAL A 347 -64.31 -15.98 -29.08
CA VAL A 347 -65.05 -17.18 -29.52
C VAL A 347 -66.16 -17.50 -28.52
N LYS A 348 -65.87 -17.43 -27.22
CA LYS A 348 -66.86 -17.67 -26.17
C LYS A 348 -68.04 -16.69 -26.27
N ASP A 349 -67.77 -15.42 -26.50
CA ASP A 349 -68.81 -14.40 -26.67
C ASP A 349 -69.65 -14.64 -27.92
N ALA A 350 -69.03 -15.04 -29.03
CA ALA A 350 -69.74 -15.41 -30.26
C ALA A 350 -70.65 -16.63 -30.06
N VAL A 351 -70.18 -17.67 -29.36
CA VAL A 351 -70.98 -18.86 -29.03
C VAL A 351 -72.15 -18.49 -28.12
N ASN A 352 -71.93 -17.65 -27.10
CA ASN A 352 -73.00 -17.17 -26.23
C ASN A 352 -74.06 -16.38 -27.02
N ALA A 353 -73.64 -15.51 -27.95
CA ALA A 353 -74.55 -14.76 -28.81
C ALA A 353 -75.35 -15.68 -29.75
N GLN A 354 -74.71 -16.67 -30.36
CA GLN A 354 -75.40 -17.69 -31.17
C GLN A 354 -76.41 -18.49 -30.34
N GLN A 355 -76.03 -18.88 -29.13
CA GLN A 355 -76.92 -19.59 -28.21
C GLN A 355 -78.16 -18.77 -27.86
N GLU A 356 -78.01 -17.46 -27.61
CA GLU A 356 -79.14 -16.57 -27.34
C GLU A 356 -80.06 -16.42 -28.56
N GLN A 357 -79.50 -16.32 -29.78
CA GLN A 357 -80.30 -16.29 -31.01
C GLN A 357 -81.11 -17.57 -31.23
N ILE A 358 -80.51 -18.74 -30.99
CA ILE A 358 -81.20 -20.04 -31.07
C ILE A 358 -82.35 -20.10 -30.05
N THR A 359 -82.13 -19.68 -28.81
CA THR A 359 -83.18 -19.63 -27.79
C THR A 359 -84.34 -18.72 -28.21
N LYS A 360 -84.07 -17.55 -28.81
CA LYS A 360 -85.12 -16.66 -29.34
C LYS A 360 -85.93 -17.32 -30.45
N LEU A 361 -85.27 -18.01 -31.39
CA LEU A 361 -85.94 -18.73 -32.48
C LEU A 361 -86.82 -19.87 -31.95
N LEU A 362 -86.34 -20.64 -30.98
CA LEU A 362 -87.11 -21.72 -30.35
C LEU A 362 -88.35 -21.20 -29.64
N ASN A 363 -88.23 -20.13 -28.86
CA ASN A 363 -89.37 -19.51 -28.17
C ASN A 363 -90.41 -18.97 -29.18
N ALA A 364 -89.96 -18.31 -30.26
CA ALA A 364 -90.85 -17.82 -31.31
C ALA A 364 -91.58 -18.97 -32.03
N PHE A 365 -90.88 -20.09 -32.26
CA PHE A 365 -91.49 -21.29 -32.83
C PHE A 365 -92.55 -21.88 -31.90
N GLU A 366 -92.27 -21.98 -30.59
CA GLU A 366 -93.21 -22.48 -29.59
C GLU A 366 -94.46 -21.59 -29.45
N GLU A 367 -94.31 -20.26 -29.48
CA GLU A 367 -95.42 -19.30 -29.51
C GLU A 367 -96.29 -19.47 -30.77
N ASN A 368 -95.67 -19.65 -31.94
CA ASN A 368 -96.38 -19.88 -33.20
C ASN A 368 -97.15 -21.21 -33.19
N CYS A 369 -96.61 -22.27 -32.59
CA CYS A 369 -97.32 -23.54 -32.42
C CYS A 369 -98.50 -23.42 -31.45
N SER A 370 -98.36 -22.61 -30.38
CA SER A 370 -99.39 -22.45 -29.35
C SER A 370 -100.59 -21.60 -29.78
N THR A 371 -100.43 -20.72 -30.77
CA THR A 371 -101.49 -19.81 -31.26
C THR A 371 -102.43 -20.44 -32.29
N GLY A 372 -102.25 -21.71 -32.65
CA GLY A 372 -103.19 -22.44 -33.50
C GLY A 372 -103.30 -21.92 -34.93
N LEU A 373 -102.25 -21.26 -35.46
CA LEU A 373 -102.15 -21.02 -36.89
C LEU A 373 -101.92 -22.35 -37.62
N THR A 374 -102.87 -22.71 -38.48
CA THR A 374 -102.83 -23.87 -39.36
C THR A 374 -101.49 -23.99 -40.10
N CYS A 375 -100.91 -25.18 -40.08
CA CYS A 375 -99.70 -25.60 -40.80
C CYS A 375 -99.56 -24.91 -42.16
N TRP A 376 -98.46 -24.18 -42.33
CA TRP A 376 -97.99 -23.76 -43.64
C TRP A 376 -97.46 -25.00 -44.37
N SER A 377 -98.06 -25.32 -45.51
CA SER A 377 -97.57 -26.36 -46.41
C SER A 377 -96.20 -25.96 -46.98
N VAL A 378 -95.31 -26.94 -47.05
CA VAL A 378 -93.87 -26.87 -47.35
C VAL A 378 -93.59 -26.65 -48.84
N GLU A 379 -94.21 -25.65 -49.49
CA GLU A 379 -94.03 -25.44 -50.94
C GLU A 379 -93.50 -24.06 -51.38
N ASP A 380 -93.27 -23.10 -50.48
CA ASP A 380 -92.69 -21.81 -50.86
C ASP A 380 -91.44 -21.47 -50.03
N ILE A 381 -90.29 -22.04 -50.43
CA ILE A 381 -88.97 -21.55 -50.02
C ILE A 381 -88.44 -20.66 -51.17
N PRO A 382 -88.38 -19.32 -51.01
CA PRO A 382 -87.73 -18.47 -52.00
C PRO A 382 -86.21 -18.64 -51.94
N GLU A 383 -85.60 -18.86 -53.10
CA GLU A 383 -84.16 -18.83 -53.34
C GLU A 383 -83.58 -17.47 -52.91
N SER A 384 -83.09 -17.38 -51.67
CA SER A 384 -82.38 -16.21 -51.19
C SER A 384 -80.89 -16.30 -51.57
N SER A 385 -80.49 -15.29 -52.33
CA SER A 385 -79.18 -15.06 -52.90
C SER A 385 -78.03 -14.97 -51.88
N SER A 386 -76.86 -15.42 -52.31
CA SER A 386 -75.53 -14.83 -52.07
C SER A 386 -75.22 -14.27 -50.68
N LEU A 387 -74.45 -15.02 -49.88
CA LEU A 387 -73.56 -14.46 -48.85
C LEU A 387 -72.32 -15.37 -48.72
N HIS A 388 -71.41 -15.27 -49.69
CA HIS A 388 -70.02 -15.68 -49.48
C HIS A 388 -69.35 -14.61 -48.60
N PRO A 389 -68.70 -14.98 -47.49
CA PRO A 389 -67.81 -14.06 -46.81
C PRO A 389 -66.55 -13.84 -47.66
N PRO A 390 -66.03 -12.61 -47.80
CA PRO A 390 -64.77 -12.36 -48.49
C PRO A 390 -63.62 -12.94 -47.69
N ILE A 391 -62.89 -13.88 -48.28
CA ILE A 391 -61.62 -14.41 -47.77
C ILE A 391 -60.56 -13.35 -48.06
N ASN A 392 -60.21 -12.53 -47.07
CA ASN A 392 -59.00 -11.71 -47.13
C ASN A 392 -57.79 -12.58 -46.81
N VAL A 393 -56.98 -12.83 -47.83
CA VAL A 393 -55.64 -13.38 -47.73
C VAL A 393 -54.70 -12.25 -47.31
N PRO A 394 -53.89 -12.39 -46.24
CA PRO A 394 -52.82 -11.44 -45.97
C PRO A 394 -51.67 -11.69 -46.96
N GLU A 395 -51.32 -10.65 -47.72
CA GLU A 395 -50.09 -10.59 -48.50
C GLU A 395 -48.87 -10.64 -47.57
N ASP A 396 -47.87 -11.42 -47.99
CA ASP A 396 -46.52 -11.44 -47.45
C ASP A 396 -45.91 -10.04 -47.46
N SER A 397 -45.10 -9.73 -46.45
CA SER A 397 -44.10 -8.66 -46.50
C SER A 397 -42.91 -9.04 -45.63
N ASP A 398 -41.74 -8.77 -46.19
CA ASP A 398 -40.37 -9.16 -45.79
C ASP A 398 -39.95 -8.92 -44.32
#